data_AF-A0A6J0RL55-F1
#
_entry.id   AF-A0A6J0RL55-F1
#
_cell.length_a   1.000
_cell.length_b   1.000
_cell.length_c   1.000
_cell.angle_alpha   90.00
_cell.angle_beta   90.00
_cell.angle_gamma   90.00
#
_symmetry.space_group_name_H-M   'P 1'
#
loop_
_entity.id
_entity.type
_entity.pdbx_description
1 polymer ?
#
loop_
_entity_poly.entity_id
_entity_poly.type
_entity_poly.pdbx_seq_one_letter_code
_entity_poly.pdbx_strand_id
1 'polypeptide(L)'
;MPIFVTAAIILYRAEDILKVDCDMASVHCLLSRLPDDLPFEELLNTASLLYDKYSLTVIEKYVEELVRKEKLQRQLEEKRIQERRKQLARNARAGNNNLARWLPQMLTPKSMIVTTAFSILVGICAYYYKNQYLSAGVS
;
A
#
# COMPACT_ATOMS: atom_id res chain seq x y z
N MET A 1 -33.61 -13.37 -3.69
CA MET A 1 -33.42 -14.49 -4.63
C MET A 1 -32.00 -14.53 -5.23
N PRO A 2 -31.47 -13.50 -5.91
CA PRO A 2 -30.23 -13.64 -6.69
C PRO A 2 -29.02 -14.11 -5.87
N ILE A 3 -28.85 -13.60 -4.65
CA ILE A 3 -27.77 -13.99 -3.74
C ILE A 3 -27.77 -15.49 -3.41
N PHE A 4 -28.94 -16.11 -3.28
CA PHE A 4 -29.06 -17.54 -2.96
C PHE A 4 -28.81 -18.42 -4.18
N VAL A 5 -29.13 -17.93 -5.37
CA VAL A 5 -28.75 -18.60 -6.64
C VAL A 5 -27.23 -18.58 -6.78
N THR A 6 -26.58 -17.44 -6.53
CA THR A 6 -25.11 -17.36 -6.52
C THR A 6 -24.50 -18.30 -5.48
N ALA A 7 -25.06 -18.35 -4.26
CA ALA A 7 -24.61 -19.27 -3.23
C ALA A 7 -24.77 -20.75 -3.65
N ALA A 8 -25.89 -21.10 -4.29
CA ALA A 8 -26.10 -22.45 -4.83
C ALA A 8 -25.06 -22.82 -5.89
N ILE A 9 -24.73 -21.91 -6.81
CA ILE A 9 -23.70 -22.11 -7.84
C ILE A 9 -22.32 -22.33 -7.20
N ILE A 10 -21.97 -21.52 -6.18
CA ILE A 10 -20.71 -21.66 -5.45
C ILE A 10 -20.65 -23.00 -4.72
N LEU A 11 -21.76 -23.43 -4.09
CA LEU A 11 -21.85 -24.71 -3.40
C LEU A 11 -21.71 -25.89 -4.37
N TYR A 12 -22.36 -25.84 -5.53
CA TYR A 12 -22.23 -26.86 -6.57
C TYR A 12 -20.77 -27.03 -7.03
N ARG A 13 -20.02 -25.93 -7.11
CA ARG A 13 -18.62 -25.91 -7.54
C ARG A 13 -17.61 -25.93 -6.39
N ALA A 14 -18.05 -26.23 -5.16
CA ALA A 14 -17.20 -26.10 -3.98
C ALA A 14 -15.93 -26.95 -4.08
N GLU A 15 -16.03 -28.17 -4.61
CA GLU A 15 -14.87 -29.04 -4.78
C GLU A 15 -13.80 -28.45 -5.70
N ASP A 16 -14.21 -27.87 -6.83
CA ASP A 16 -13.29 -27.24 -7.77
C ASP A 16 -12.65 -25.99 -7.15
N ILE A 17 -13.45 -25.17 -6.45
CA ILE A 17 -12.98 -23.98 -5.77
C ILE A 17 -11.92 -24.33 -4.71
N LEU A 18 -12.13 -25.42 -3.95
CA LEU A 18 -11.22 -25.86 -2.90
C LEU A 18 -9.93 -26.53 -3.42
N LYS A 19 -9.90 -26.95 -4.69
CA LYS A 19 -8.70 -27.51 -5.35
C LYS A 19 -7.78 -26.44 -5.95
N VAL A 20 -8.29 -25.24 -6.19
CA VAL A 20 -7.51 -24.15 -6.76
C VAL A 20 -6.55 -23.56 -5.72
N ASP A 21 -5.38 -23.12 -6.19
CA ASP A 21 -4.41 -22.39 -5.37
C ASP A 21 -5.07 -21.20 -4.66
N CYS A 22 -4.70 -20.98 -3.40
CA CYS A 22 -5.26 -19.92 -2.57
C CYS A 22 -4.68 -18.53 -2.92
N ASP A 23 -4.61 -18.21 -4.21
CA ASP A 23 -4.27 -16.90 -4.74
C ASP A 23 -5.48 -16.26 -5.45
N MET A 24 -5.54 -14.93 -5.42
CA MET A 24 -6.70 -14.20 -5.92
C MET A 24 -6.91 -14.36 -7.43
N ALA A 25 -5.84 -14.57 -8.21
CA ALA A 25 -5.94 -14.65 -9.67
C ALA A 25 -6.55 -15.97 -10.11
N SER A 26 -6.11 -17.08 -9.53
CA SER A 26 -6.61 -18.42 -9.84
C SER A 26 -8.08 -18.58 -9.45
N VAL A 27 -8.46 -18.13 -8.24
CA VAL A 27 -9.85 -18.13 -7.78
C VAL A 27 -10.74 -17.25 -8.68
N HIS A 28 -10.29 -16.05 -9.02
CA HIS A 28 -11.05 -15.15 -9.91
C HIS A 28 -11.26 -15.76 -11.30
N CYS A 29 -10.23 -16.38 -11.88
CA CYS A 29 -10.32 -17.04 -13.19
C CYS A 29 -11.39 -18.14 -13.19
N LEU A 30 -11.42 -18.98 -12.13
CA LEU A 30 -12.41 -20.05 -11.98
C LEU A 30 -13.83 -19.51 -11.83
N LEU A 31 -14.03 -18.50 -10.95
CA LEU A 31 -15.35 -17.95 -10.64
C LEU A 31 -15.94 -17.11 -11.79
N SER A 32 -15.09 -16.50 -12.61
CA SER A 32 -15.52 -15.68 -13.76
C SER A 32 -16.04 -16.50 -14.94
N ARG A 33 -15.87 -17.83 -14.92
CA ARG A 33 -16.34 -18.74 -15.97
C ARG A 33 -17.34 -19.71 -15.38
N LEU A 34 -18.58 -19.66 -15.85
CA LEU A 34 -19.58 -20.67 -15.52
C LEU A 34 -19.40 -21.90 -16.42
N PRO A 35 -19.60 -23.12 -15.89
CA PRO A 35 -19.59 -24.32 -16.71
C PRO A 35 -20.83 -24.36 -17.61
N ASP A 36 -20.69 -24.92 -18.81
CA ASP A 36 -21.76 -24.97 -19.81
C ASP A 36 -22.85 -26.00 -19.44
N ASP A 37 -22.51 -27.01 -18.64
CA ASP A 37 -23.37 -28.13 -18.22
C ASP A 37 -24.00 -27.91 -16.83
N LEU A 38 -24.29 -26.65 -16.49
CA LEU A 38 -24.81 -26.29 -15.17
C LEU A 38 -26.26 -26.78 -14.95
N PRO A 39 -26.56 -27.55 -13.87
CA PRO A 39 -27.91 -28.08 -13.62
C PRO A 39 -28.84 -27.01 -13.01
N PHE A 40 -29.47 -26.20 -13.87
CA PHE A 40 -30.28 -25.06 -13.44
C PHE A 40 -31.42 -25.41 -12.47
N GLU A 41 -32.15 -26.50 -12.70
CA GLU A 41 -33.31 -26.87 -11.87
C GLU A 41 -32.87 -27.24 -10.43
N GLU A 42 -31.82 -28.04 -10.29
CA GLU A 42 -31.25 -28.41 -8.98
C GLU A 42 -30.71 -27.20 -8.23
N LEU A 43 -30.08 -26.27 -8.94
CA LEU A 43 -29.58 -25.02 -8.37
C LEU A 43 -30.71 -24.12 -7.88
N LEU A 44 -31.82 -24.02 -8.62
CA LEU A 44 -32.97 -23.23 -8.21
C LEU A 44 -33.66 -23.85 -6.99
N ASN A 45 -33.79 -25.18 -6.95
CA ASN A 45 -34.30 -25.90 -5.78
C ASN A 45 -33.41 -25.65 -4.56
N THR A 46 -32.09 -25.76 -4.72
CA THR A 46 -31.12 -25.47 -3.65
C THR A 46 -31.20 -24.01 -3.20
N ALA A 47 -31.32 -23.06 -4.13
CA ALA A 47 -31.46 -21.65 -3.81
C ALA A 47 -32.75 -21.35 -3.04
N SER A 48 -33.86 -22.02 -3.36
CA SER A 48 -35.12 -21.91 -2.60
C SER A 48 -34.95 -22.43 -1.18
N LEU A 49 -34.33 -23.60 -1.01
CA LEU A 49 -34.03 -24.16 0.32
C LEU A 49 -33.15 -23.23 1.15
N LEU A 50 -32.14 -22.61 0.53
CA LEU A 50 -31.28 -21.63 1.20
C LEU A 50 -32.06 -20.36 1.59
N TYR A 51 -32.96 -19.89 0.73
CA TYR A 51 -33.81 -18.73 1.04
C TYR A 51 -34.72 -18.99 2.24
N ASP A 52 -35.40 -20.14 2.25
CA ASP A 52 -36.31 -20.49 3.34
C ASP A 52 -35.56 -20.72 4.66
N LYS A 53 -34.34 -21.26 4.57
CA LYS A 53 -33.47 -21.50 5.73
C LYS A 53 -32.88 -20.23 6.32
N TYR A 54 -32.49 -19.27 5.48
CA TYR A 54 -31.77 -18.07 5.91
C TYR A 54 -32.64 -16.82 5.73
N SER A 55 -33.16 -16.29 6.85
CA SER A 55 -33.91 -15.04 6.81
C SER A 55 -33.01 -13.85 6.48
N LEU A 56 -33.31 -13.16 5.37
CA LEU A 56 -32.61 -11.93 4.98
C LEU A 56 -32.70 -10.84 6.05
N THR A 57 -33.80 -10.78 6.81
CA THR A 57 -33.97 -9.80 7.90
C THR A 57 -32.93 -9.96 9.01
N VAL A 58 -32.48 -11.20 9.26
CA VAL A 58 -31.44 -11.49 10.23
C VAL A 58 -30.08 -11.07 9.65
N ILE A 59 -29.82 -11.41 8.39
CA ILE A 59 -28.57 -11.05 7.69
C ILE A 59 -28.40 -9.53 7.59
N GLU A 60 -29.47 -8.79 7.31
CA GLU A 60 -29.45 -7.32 7.20
C GLU A 60 -28.90 -6.65 8.45
N LYS A 61 -29.37 -7.05 9.65
CA LYS A 61 -28.86 -6.50 10.92
C LYS A 61 -27.36 -6.74 11.09
N TYR A 62 -26.89 -7.94 10.74
CA TYR A 62 -25.46 -8.24 10.79
C TYR A 62 -24.64 -7.41 9.79
N VAL A 63 -25.17 -7.21 8.57
CA VAL A 63 -24.54 -6.39 7.54
C VAL A 63 -24.44 -4.94 7.99
N GLU A 64 -25.50 -4.37 8.57
CA GLU A 64 -25.49 -3.01 9.12
C GLU A 64 -24.42 -2.83 10.19
N GLU A 65 -24.29 -3.79 11.10
CA GLU A 65 -23.24 -3.77 12.13
C GLU A 65 -21.83 -3.81 11.54
N LEU A 66 -21.61 -4.65 10.53
CA LEU A 66 -20.32 -4.75 9.84
C LEU A 66 -19.97 -3.43 9.12
N VAL A 67 -20.92 -2.85 8.39
CA VAL A 67 -20.75 -1.55 7.72
C VAL A 67 -20.41 -0.46 8.74
N ARG A 68 -21.10 -0.44 9.88
CA ARG A 68 -20.82 0.52 10.97
C ARG A 68 -19.41 0.35 11.53
N LYS A 69 -18.97 -0.90 11.76
CA LYS A 69 -17.61 -1.21 12.26
C LYS A 69 -16.53 -0.79 11.27
N GLU A 70 -16.72 -1.12 10.00
CA GLU A 70 -15.77 -0.75 8.93
C GLU A 70 -15.66 0.78 8.77
N LYS A 71 -16.79 1.50 8.82
CA LYS A 71 -16.79 2.97 8.77
C LYS A 71 -16.02 3.58 9.94
N LEU A 72 -16.19 3.03 11.14
CA LEU A 72 -15.43 3.46 12.32
C LEU A 72 -13.93 3.20 12.13
N GLN A 73 -13.54 2.04 11.61
CA GLN A 73 -12.15 1.70 11.33
C GLN A 73 -11.51 2.65 10.31
N ARG A 74 -12.21 2.93 9.20
CA ARG A 74 -11.78 3.90 8.18
C ARG A 74 -11.56 5.29 8.79
N GLN A 75 -12.50 5.77 9.60
CA GLN A 75 -12.37 7.08 10.27
C GLN A 75 -11.18 7.12 11.24
N LEU A 76 -10.91 6.05 11.98
CA LEU A 76 -9.77 5.96 12.88
C LEU A 76 -8.45 5.92 12.11
N GLU A 77 -8.39 5.20 10.99
CA GLU A 77 -7.22 5.16 10.12
C GLU A 77 -6.96 6.52 9.45
N GLU A 78 -7.98 7.18 8.94
CA GLU A 78 -7.87 8.53 8.37
C GLU A 78 -7.33 9.54 9.39
N LYS A 79 -7.84 9.51 10.63
CA LYS A 79 -7.33 10.35 11.72
C LYS A 79 -5.85 10.06 12.00
N ARG A 80 -5.46 8.78 12.07
CA ARG A 80 -4.06 8.37 12.27
C ARG A 80 -3.15 8.85 11.13
N ILE A 81 -3.58 8.72 9.87
CA ILE A 81 -2.85 9.21 8.70
C ILE A 81 -2.72 10.74 8.77
N GLN A 82 -3.79 11.44 9.15
CA GLN A 82 -3.77 12.90 9.25
C GLN A 82 -2.86 13.40 10.37
N GLU A 83 -2.84 12.73 11.52
CA GLU A 83 -1.90 13.01 12.61
C GLU A 83 -0.45 12.78 12.20
N ARG A 84 -0.17 11.65 11.55
CA ARG A 84 1.17 11.36 10.99
C ARG A 84 1.61 12.46 10.03
N ARG A 85 0.73 12.90 9.11
CA ARG A 85 1.01 14.01 8.19
C ARG A 85 1.29 15.33 8.92
N LYS A 86 0.51 15.66 9.96
CA LYS A 86 0.72 16.86 10.79
C LYS A 86 2.05 16.80 11.55
N GLN A 87 2.41 15.64 12.10
CA GLN A 87 3.70 15.45 12.79
C GLN A 87 4.88 15.63 11.85
N LEU A 88 4.85 15.01 10.66
CA LEU A 88 5.88 15.19 9.64
C LEU A 88 6.00 16.67 9.21
N ALA A 89 4.88 17.37 9.02
CA ALA A 89 4.89 18.80 8.70
C ALA A 89 5.44 19.67 9.85
N ARG A 90 5.14 19.35 11.11
CA ARG A 90 5.72 20.04 12.28
C ARG A 90 7.22 19.81 12.40
N ASN A 91 7.68 18.57 12.24
CA ASN A 91 9.09 18.21 12.28
C ASN A 91 9.88 18.88 11.14
N ALA A 92 9.31 18.94 9.94
CA ALA A 92 9.90 19.66 8.80
C ALA A 92 10.02 21.18 9.08
N ARG A 93 8.99 21.81 9.66
CA ARG A 93 9.05 23.25 10.05
C ARG A 93 10.05 23.51 11.17
N ALA A 94 10.16 22.62 12.17
CA ALA A 94 11.11 22.76 13.26
C ALA A 94 12.57 22.61 12.80
N GLY A 95 12.86 21.66 11.89
CA GLY A 95 14.20 21.48 11.31
C GLY A 95 14.63 22.59 10.33
N ASN A 96 13.67 23.25 9.68
CA ASN A 96 13.97 24.27 8.66
C ASN A 96 14.23 25.67 9.23
N ASN A 97 13.87 25.96 10.48
CA ASN A 97 13.92 27.32 11.01
C ASN A 97 15.33 27.85 11.33
N ASN A 98 16.29 26.97 11.64
CA ASN A 98 17.67 27.40 11.94
C ASN A 98 18.59 27.33 10.73
N LEU A 99 18.49 26.29 9.89
CA LEU A 99 19.41 26.08 8.77
C LEU A 99 19.01 26.90 7.53
N ALA A 100 17.73 26.93 7.15
CA ALA A 100 17.26 27.70 6.00
C ALA A 100 17.21 29.22 6.25
N ARG A 101 17.30 29.66 7.51
CA ARG A 101 17.46 31.08 7.86
C ARG A 101 18.92 31.55 7.70
N TRP A 102 19.90 30.66 7.86
CA TRP A 102 21.33 30.96 7.74
C TRP A 102 21.90 30.73 6.33
N LEU A 103 21.37 29.74 5.59
CA LEU A 103 21.85 29.43 4.23
C LEU A 103 21.84 30.62 3.24
N PRO A 104 20.76 31.43 3.11
CA PRO A 104 20.74 32.50 2.13
C PRO A 104 21.67 33.68 2.49
N GLN A 105 22.05 33.83 3.77
CA GLN A 105 23.00 34.86 4.20
C GLN A 105 24.45 34.49 3.85
N MET A 106 24.76 33.20 3.80
CA MET A 106 26.09 32.68 3.45
C MET A 106 26.29 32.48 1.94
N LEU A 107 25.23 32.22 1.18
CA LEU A 107 25.27 32.02 -0.28
C LEU A 107 24.96 33.33 -1.02
N THR A 108 25.81 34.34 -0.84
CA THR A 108 25.88 35.49 -1.76
C THR A 108 26.70 35.09 -3.00
N PRO A 109 26.49 35.70 -4.18
CA PRO A 109 27.18 35.29 -5.42
C PRO A 109 28.72 35.33 -5.31
N LYS A 110 29.27 36.09 -4.36
CA LYS A 110 30.70 36.16 -4.08
C LYS A 110 31.22 34.96 -3.28
N SER A 111 30.43 34.34 -2.41
CA SER A 111 30.87 33.19 -1.61
C SER A 111 30.77 31.85 -2.38
N MET A 112 29.88 31.78 -3.37
CA MET A 112 29.73 30.59 -4.23
C MET A 112 31.00 30.32 -5.06
N ILE A 113 31.71 31.38 -5.46
CA ILE A 113 33.00 31.29 -6.15
C ILE A 113 34.08 30.74 -5.20
N VAL A 114 34.13 31.22 -3.96
CA VAL A 114 35.15 30.83 -2.98
C VAL A 114 34.98 29.37 -2.55
N THR A 115 33.74 28.93 -2.30
CA THR A 115 33.44 27.55 -1.91
C THR A 115 33.75 26.54 -3.02
N THR A 116 33.45 26.89 -4.27
CA THR A 116 33.78 26.06 -5.44
C THR A 116 35.29 25.97 -5.66
N ALA A 117 36.01 27.10 -5.56
CA ALA A 117 37.47 27.11 -5.69
C ALA A 117 38.16 26.30 -4.57
N PHE A 118 37.65 26.38 -3.33
CA PHE A 118 38.19 25.62 -2.20
C PHE A 118 38.00 24.10 -2.38
N SER A 119 36.84 23.67 -2.87
CA SER A 119 36.57 22.26 -3.22
C SER A 119 37.58 21.70 -4.24
N ILE A 120 37.82 22.45 -5.31
CA ILE A 120 38.78 22.08 -6.36
C ILE A 120 40.21 22.02 -5.80
N LEU A 121 40.60 23.02 -5.00
CA LEU A 121 41.93 23.08 -4.41
C LEU A 121 42.19 21.91 -3.44
N VAL A 122 41.21 21.57 -2.61
CA VAL A 122 41.29 20.41 -1.71
C VAL A 122 41.38 19.10 -2.50
N GLY A 123 40.63 18.96 -3.59
CA GLY A 123 40.74 17.81 -4.49
C GLY A 123 42.12 17.67 -5.14
N ILE A 124 42.70 18.78 -5.61
CA ILE A 124 44.04 18.81 -6.19
C ILE A 124 45.10 18.51 -5.12
N CYS A 125 45.00 19.10 -3.93
CA CYS A 125 45.90 18.81 -2.81
C CYS A 125 45.83 17.33 -2.41
N ALA A 126 44.64 16.76 -2.26
CA ALA A 126 44.48 15.35 -1.92
C ALA A 126 45.04 14.42 -3.01
N TYR A 127 44.87 14.78 -4.28
CA TYR A 127 45.47 14.05 -5.40
C TYR A 127 47.00 14.06 -5.35
N TYR A 128 47.60 15.24 -5.19
CA TYR A 128 49.06 15.37 -5.10
C TYR A 128 49.64 14.69 -3.86
N TYR A 129 48.96 14.83 -2.72
CA TYR A 129 49.34 14.17 -1.48
C TYR A 129 49.32 12.65 -1.70
N LYS A 130 48.21 12.08 -2.16
CA LYS A 130 48.09 10.66 -2.49
C LYS A 130 49.15 10.19 -3.49
N ASN A 131 49.51 11.01 -4.48
CA ASN A 131 50.53 10.67 -5.48
C ASN A 131 51.95 10.68 -4.87
N GLN A 132 52.24 11.55 -3.91
CA GLN A 132 53.51 11.56 -3.17
C GLN A 132 53.65 10.33 -2.26
N TYR A 133 52.58 9.83 -1.64
CA TYR A 133 52.63 8.56 -0.87
C TYR A 133 52.80 7.33 -1.76
N LEU A 134 52.23 7.35 -2.98
CA LEU A 134 52.43 6.26 -3.96
C LEU A 134 53.85 6.27 -4.55
N SER A 135 54.48 7.44 -4.73
CA SER A 135 55.89 7.55 -5.14
C SER A 135 56.89 7.30 -4.02
N ALA A 136 56.48 7.45 -2.75
CA ALA A 136 57.29 7.15 -1.56
C ALA A 136 56.98 5.74 -0.98
N GLY A 137 56.43 4.85 -1.79
CA GLY A 137 56.35 3.43 -1.47
C GLY A 137 57.74 2.80 -1.48
N VAL A 138 58.26 2.56 -0.27
CA VAL A 138 58.96 1.32 0.11
C VAL A 138 59.66 0.60 -1.06
N SER A 139 60.92 0.96 -1.27
CA SER A 139 62.05 0.05 -1.10
C SER A 139 63.09 0.75 -0.23
#